data_AF-A0A1Q5EQB4-F1
#
_entry.id   AF-A0A1Q5EQB4-F1
#
_cell.length_a   1.000
_cell.length_b   1.000
_cell.length_c   1.000
_cell.angle_alpha   90.00
_cell.angle_beta   90.00
_cell.angle_gamma   90.00
#
_symmetry.space_group_name_H-M   'P 1'
#
loop_
_entity.id
_entity.type
_entity.pdbx_description
1 polymer ?
#
loop_
_entity_poly.entity_id
_entity_poly.type
_entity_poly.pdbx_seq_one_letter_code
_entity_poly.pdbx_strand_id
1 'polypeptide(L)'
;MRAITRTVAALGLAAPVLLGCAGLAAAHEGGMGEEPSAHFVTGNFVANEVGAGISATGSEVTENSVNHFTGFAFADDDGVSGSLTESGANW
;
A
#
# COMPACT_ATOMS: atom_id res chain seq x y z
N MET A 1 -30.75 -29.43 13.13
CA MET A 1 -30.40 -28.32 12.22
C MET A 1 -30.20 -26.98 12.91
N ARG A 2 -31.09 -26.52 13.81
CA ARG A 2 -30.98 -25.19 14.48
C ARG A 2 -29.67 -24.92 15.26
N ALA A 3 -29.05 -25.95 15.85
CA ALA A 3 -27.83 -25.77 16.65
C ALA A 3 -26.59 -25.51 15.79
N ILE A 4 -26.48 -26.18 14.63
CA ILE A 4 -25.36 -26.03 13.68
C ILE A 4 -25.37 -24.63 13.04
N THR A 5 -26.56 -24.10 12.77
CA THR A 5 -26.70 -22.75 12.19
C THR A 5 -26.24 -21.66 13.16
N ARG A 6 -26.42 -21.86 14.47
CA ARG A 6 -25.99 -20.89 15.50
C ARG A 6 -24.47 -20.84 15.67
N THR A 7 -23.79 -21.99 15.60
CA THR A 7 -22.32 -22.03 15.68
C THR A 7 -21.65 -21.43 14.45
N VAL A 8 -22.20 -21.63 13.24
CA VAL A 8 -21.71 -20.98 12.01
C VAL A 8 -21.91 -19.46 12.06
N ALA A 9 -23.07 -19.00 12.55
CA ALA A 9 -23.33 -17.57 12.71
C ALA A 9 -22.40 -16.92 13.76
N ALA A 10 -22.09 -17.62 14.85
CA ALA A 10 -21.17 -17.14 15.87
C ALA A 10 -19.72 -17.06 15.36
N LEU A 11 -19.26 -18.05 14.58
CA LEU A 11 -17.93 -18.03 13.95
C LEU A 11 -17.83 -16.97 12.85
N GLY A 12 -18.89 -16.76 12.08
CA GLY A 12 -18.96 -15.71 11.05
C GLY A 12 -18.92 -14.29 11.63
N LEU A 13 -19.40 -14.09 12.86
CA LEU A 13 -19.29 -12.81 13.59
C LEU A 13 -17.94 -12.64 14.30
N ALA A 14 -17.28 -13.73 14.68
CA ALA A 14 -15.98 -13.68 15.34
C ALA A 14 -14.81 -13.52 14.35
N ALA A 15 -14.94 -14.00 13.12
CA ALA A 15 -13.87 -13.92 12.12
C ALA A 15 -13.47 -12.47 11.75
N PRO A 16 -14.40 -11.51 11.52
CA PRO A 16 -14.05 -10.11 11.26
C PRO A 16 -13.45 -9.43 12.49
N VAL A 17 -13.86 -9.83 13.70
CA VAL A 17 -13.32 -9.27 14.95
C VAL A 17 -11.88 -9.74 15.16
N LEU A 18 -11.58 -11.02 14.91
CA LEU A 18 -10.22 -11.55 15.03
C LEU A 18 -9.29 -11.03 13.92
N LEU A 19 -9.79 -10.92 12.68
CA LEU A 19 -9.05 -10.28 11.58
C LEU A 19 -8.86 -8.78 11.80
N GLY A 20 -9.87 -8.10 12.36
CA GLY A 20 -9.82 -6.68 12.72
C GLY A 20 -8.85 -6.41 13.87
N CYS A 21 -8.78 -7.28 14.89
CA CYS A 21 -7.82 -7.16 15.98
C CYS A 21 -6.39 -7.48 15.54
N ALA A 22 -6.18 -8.46 14.66
CA ALA A 22 -4.86 -8.75 14.09
C ALA A 22 -4.38 -7.65 13.13
N GLY A 23 -5.29 -7.06 12.35
CA GLY A 23 -5.01 -5.90 11.50
C GLY A 23 -4.70 -4.63 12.30
N LEU A 24 -5.41 -4.38 13.40
CA LEU A 24 -5.09 -3.28 14.32
C LEU A 24 -3.77 -3.51 15.06
N ALA A 25 -3.48 -4.75 15.47
CA ALA A 25 -2.23 -5.09 16.13
C ALA A 25 -1.04 -4.96 15.17
N ALA A 26 -1.17 -5.40 13.91
CA ALA A 26 -0.15 -5.19 12.89
C ALA A 26 0.07 -3.70 12.56
N ALA A 27 -0.97 -2.87 12.68
CA ALA A 27 -0.87 -1.42 12.57
C ALA A 27 -0.32 -0.73 13.85
N HIS A 28 -0.34 -1.41 15.00
CA HIS A 28 0.12 -0.90 16.30
C HIS A 28 1.55 -1.34 16.64
N GLU A 29 1.97 -2.54 16.21
CA GLU A 29 3.32 -3.08 16.44
C GLU A 29 4.37 -2.49 15.49
N GLY A 30 3.97 -1.60 14.58
CA GLY A 30 4.82 -0.77 13.75
C GLY A 30 5.26 0.53 14.42
N GLY A 31 5.68 0.48 15.69
CA GLY A 31 6.43 1.57 16.32
C GLY A 31 5.78 2.18 17.58
N MET A 32 6.44 1.99 18.71
CA MET A 32 6.27 2.85 19.88
C MET A 32 6.60 4.30 19.47
N GLY A 33 5.58 5.12 19.18
CA GLY A 33 5.68 6.58 19.24
C GLY A 33 5.98 7.35 17.94
N GLU A 34 5.90 6.73 16.75
CA GLU A 34 6.05 7.46 15.47
C GLU A 34 4.94 7.05 14.50
N GLU A 35 4.04 8.00 14.20
CA GLU A 35 3.29 8.24 12.95
C GLU A 35 2.56 7.05 12.23
N PRO A 36 1.49 7.30 11.44
CA PRO A 36 0.73 6.24 10.75
C PRO A 36 1.57 5.46 9.73
N SER A 37 2.15 4.33 10.15
CA SER A 37 3.13 3.55 9.38
C SER A 37 2.53 2.62 8.30
N ALA A 38 1.56 3.10 7.51
CA ALA A 38 1.05 2.40 6.33
C ALA A 38 1.67 2.93 5.03
N HIS A 39 3.00 2.85 4.93
CA HIS A 39 3.76 3.24 3.74
C HIS A 39 4.16 2.01 2.92
N PHE A 40 4.00 2.09 1.60
CA PHE A 40 4.67 1.16 0.71
C PHE A 40 5.24 1.89 -0.49
N VAL A 41 6.41 1.47 -0.93
CA VAL A 41 6.97 1.88 -2.22
C VAL A 41 7.52 0.61 -2.87
N THR A 42 7.07 0.34 -4.08
CA THR A 42 7.62 -0.72 -4.92
C THR A 42 8.10 -0.10 -6.23
N GLY A 43 9.24 -0.54 -6.70
CA GLY A 43 9.79 -0.08 -7.96
C GLY A 43 10.61 -1.15 -8.65
N ASN A 44 10.62 -1.07 -9.97
CA ASN A 44 11.43 -1.90 -10.84
C ASN A 44 12.40 -1.00 -11.59
N PHE A 45 13.65 -1.45 -11.68
CA PHE A 45 14.68 -0.81 -12.47
C PHE A 45 15.08 -1.72 -13.62
N VAL A 46 15.21 -1.16 -14.82
CA VAL A 46 15.67 -1.86 -16.01
C VAL A 46 16.80 -1.05 -16.64
N ALA A 47 17.88 -1.72 -17.02
CA ALA A 47 18.96 -1.14 -17.81
C ALA A 47 19.42 -2.14 -18.87
N ASN A 48 19.56 -1.68 -20.11
CA ASN A 48 20.04 -2.47 -21.24
C ASN A 48 20.75 -1.57 -22.26
N GLU A 49 21.11 -2.14 -23.41
CA GLU A 49 21.82 -1.44 -24.50
C GLU A 49 21.02 -0.28 -25.13
N VAL A 50 19.70 -0.26 -24.94
CA VAL A 50 18.80 0.76 -25.50
C VAL A 50 18.56 1.91 -24.50
N GLY A 51 18.76 1.68 -23.20
CA GLY A 51 18.56 2.71 -22.19
C GLY A 51 18.40 2.18 -20.77
N ALA A 52 18.05 3.09 -19.86
CA ALA A 52 17.79 2.77 -18.46
C ALA A 52 16.53 3.48 -17.95
N GLY A 53 15.78 2.80 -17.09
CA GLY A 53 14.58 3.38 -16.53
C GLY A 53 14.14 2.76 -15.23
N ILE A 54 13.24 3.48 -14.57
CA ILE A 54 12.60 3.10 -13.33
C ILE A 54 11.10 3.23 -13.51
N SER A 55 10.35 2.29 -12.95
CA SER A 55 8.92 2.44 -12.73
C SER A 55 8.64 2.15 -11.28
N ALA A 56 7.88 3.02 -10.63
CA ALA A 56 7.58 2.91 -9.21
C ALA A 56 6.11 3.21 -8.94
N THR A 57 5.58 2.61 -7.89
CA THR A 57 4.26 2.90 -7.33
C THR A 57 4.36 2.87 -5.82
N GLY A 58 3.74 3.83 -5.17
CA GLY A 58 3.78 3.92 -3.72
C GLY A 58 2.59 4.62 -3.12
N SER A 59 2.51 4.47 -1.80
CA SER A 59 1.55 5.11 -0.93
C SER A 59 2.29 5.62 0.30
N GLU A 60 2.00 6.86 0.68
CA GLU A 60 2.54 7.52 1.84
C GLU A 60 1.38 8.05 2.69
N VAL A 61 1.38 7.75 3.99
CA VAL A 61 0.44 8.34 4.94
C VAL A 61 1.23 9.26 5.86
N THR A 62 1.00 10.56 5.76
CA THR A 62 1.56 11.54 6.70
C THR A 62 0.50 11.90 7.74
N GLU A 63 0.89 12.59 8.81
CA GLU A 63 -0.06 13.18 9.78
C GLU A 63 -1.22 13.94 9.11
N ASN A 64 -0.95 14.56 7.95
CA ASN A 64 -1.84 15.52 7.31
C ASN A 64 -2.48 15.04 6.00
N SER A 65 -2.03 13.89 5.45
CA SER A 65 -2.45 13.48 4.10
C SER A 65 -2.22 12.00 3.83
N VAL A 66 -2.97 11.47 2.86
CA VAL A 66 -2.62 10.23 2.17
C VAL A 66 -2.26 10.57 0.73
N ASN A 67 -1.06 10.21 0.31
CA ASN A 67 -0.59 10.41 -1.06
C ASN A 67 -0.30 9.07 -1.74
N HIS A 68 -0.75 8.93 -2.99
CA HIS A 68 -0.45 7.81 -3.86
C HIS A 68 0.24 8.32 -5.12
N PHE A 69 1.31 7.64 -5.52
CA PHE A 69 1.97 7.93 -6.78
C PHE A 69 2.17 6.66 -7.59
N THR A 70 2.11 6.80 -8.90
CA THR A 70 2.59 5.79 -9.85
C THR A 70 3.25 6.50 -11.02
N GLY A 71 4.40 6.02 -11.43
CA GLY A 71 5.12 6.67 -12.51
C GLY A 71 6.25 5.83 -13.07
N PHE A 72 6.82 6.35 -14.14
CA PHE A 72 8.03 5.83 -14.72
C PHE A 72 8.86 6.95 -15.33
N ALA A 73 10.16 6.69 -15.43
CA ALA A 73 11.10 7.47 -16.22
C ALA A 73 12.00 6.49 -16.98
N PHE A 74 12.29 6.80 -18.24
CA PHE A 74 13.18 6.04 -19.09
C PHE A 74 14.08 7.00 -19.85
N ALA A 75 15.37 6.70 -19.88
CA ALA A 75 16.40 7.47 -20.56
C ALA A 75 17.04 6.61 -21.66
N ASP A 76 17.08 7.14 -22.88
CA ASP A 76 17.71 6.55 -24.06
C ASP A 76 18.48 7.62 -24.85
N ASP A 77 18.94 7.26 -26.05
CA ASP A 77 19.70 8.14 -26.94
C ASP A 77 18.89 9.33 -27.48
N ASP A 78 17.55 9.25 -27.45
CA ASP A 78 16.65 10.32 -27.89
C ASP A 78 16.27 11.26 -26.72
N GLY A 79 16.56 10.88 -25.48
CA GLY A 79 16.43 11.72 -24.29
C GLY A 79 15.78 11.01 -23.10
N VAL A 80 15.06 11.76 -22.27
CA VAL A 80 14.34 11.21 -21.11
C VAL A 80 12.84 11.35 -21.33
N SER A 81 12.12 10.25 -21.22
CA SER A 81 10.65 10.20 -21.23
C SER A 81 10.12 9.67 -19.91
N GLY A 82 8.89 10.04 -19.56
CA GLY A 82 8.29 9.59 -18.32
C GLY A 82 6.85 10.05 -18.16
N SER A 83 6.19 9.47 -17.17
CA SER A 83 4.85 9.88 -16.75
C SER A 83 4.73 9.71 -15.25
N LEU A 84 3.96 10.60 -14.63
CA LEU A 84 3.67 10.56 -13.22
C LEU A 84 2.17 10.79 -13.03
N THR A 85 1.53 9.90 -12.29
CA THR A 85 0.17 10.06 -11.80
C THR A 85 0.22 10.15 -10.29
N GLU A 86 -0.28 11.25 -9.74
CA GLU A 86 -0.40 11.47 -8.31
C GLU A 86 -1.87 11.62 -7.94
N SER A 87 -2.25 11.07 -6.79
CA SER A 87 -3.58 11.21 -6.23
C SER A 87 -3.48 11.16 -4.72
N GLY A 88 -4.13 12.08 -4.04
CA GLY A 88 -4.10 12.10 -2.58
C GLY A 88 -5.33 12.78 -1.98
N ALA A 89 -5.60 12.42 -0.73
CA ALA A 89 -6.56 13.10 0.11
C ALA A 89 -5.80 13.95 1.14
N ASN A 90 -6.07 15.24 1.13
CA ASN A 90 -5.54 16.21 2.10
C ASN A 90 -6.74 16.83 2.83
N TRP A 91 -6.57 17.22 4.09
CA TRP A 91 -7.58 17.94 4.87
C TRP A 91 -7.28 19.43 4.98
#